data_AF-A0A3D2YZ83-F1
#
_entry.id   AF-A0A3D2YZ83-F1
#
_cell.length_a   1.000
_cell.length_b   1.000
_cell.length_c   1.000
_cell.angle_alpha   90.00
_cell.angle_beta   90.00
_cell.angle_gamma   90.00
#
_symmetry.space_group_name_H-M   'P 1'
#
loop_
_entity.id
_entity.type
_entity.pdbx_description
1 polymer ?
#
loop_
_entity_poly.entity_id
_entity_poly.type
_entity_poly.pdbx_seq_one_letter_code
_entity_poly.pdbx_strand_id
1 'polypeptide(L)'
;MTQRVAPTISPPDRATAVRSRNLIRENYILAGKKPQLIMRRPHLRDLPAAEVPAGYVLRHFRPGDEAGWNGLMDLAFERQQGQSDFTREIAAEAPYRAERVKLVLDDEGTIVATASCWLTERFGDSTTMLHLVGTDPAHGGKRLGTAVSLEALHQGAGEGQARAMLLTDDFRVAALKTYLRLQFEPVIAHRSHAKRWRKILDSLCWSERFEHILSGPRESFE
;
A
#
# COMPACT_ATOMS: atom_id res chain seq x y z
N MET A 1 -33.41 16.86 -27.42
CA MET A 1 -32.10 16.21 -27.31
C MET A 1 -31.16 17.16 -26.60
N THR A 2 -30.94 16.97 -25.31
CA THR A 2 -30.15 17.89 -24.48
C THR A 2 -28.98 17.10 -23.90
N GLN A 3 -27.78 17.30 -24.44
CA GLN A 3 -26.55 16.72 -23.91
C GLN A 3 -26.22 17.38 -22.57
N ARG A 4 -26.11 16.59 -21.49
CA ARG A 4 -25.52 17.01 -20.22
C ARG A 4 -24.00 16.88 -20.32
N VAL A 5 -23.30 18.00 -20.20
CA VAL A 5 -21.84 18.05 -20.06
C VAL A 5 -21.51 17.64 -18.61
N ALA A 6 -20.62 16.66 -18.44
CA ALA A 6 -20.14 16.25 -17.12
C ALA A 6 -19.23 17.35 -16.53
N PRO A 7 -19.26 17.60 -15.21
CA PRO A 7 -18.45 18.64 -14.60
C PRO A 7 -16.97 18.23 -14.59
N THR A 8 -16.12 19.10 -15.13
CA THR A 8 -14.67 19.00 -15.05
C THR A 8 -14.22 19.17 -13.60
N ILE A 9 -13.71 18.11 -12.98
CA ILE A 9 -13.10 18.17 -11.66
C ILE A 9 -11.67 18.67 -11.83
N SER A 10 -11.40 19.92 -11.42
CA SER A 10 -10.05 20.47 -11.38
C SER A 10 -9.21 19.72 -10.33
N PRO A 11 -7.93 19.42 -10.59
CA PRO A 11 -7.05 18.79 -9.61
C PRO A 11 -6.88 19.69 -8.38
N PRO A 12 -6.73 19.12 -7.17
CA PRO A 12 -6.57 19.89 -5.95
C PRO A 12 -5.26 20.70 -5.97
N ASP A 13 -5.34 21.94 -5.49
CA ASP A 13 -4.22 22.87 -5.38
C ASP A 13 -3.09 22.30 -4.47
N ARG A 14 -1.84 22.63 -4.79
CA ARG A 14 -0.62 22.28 -4.03
C ARG A 14 -0.74 22.62 -2.53
N ALA A 15 -1.49 23.67 -2.19
CA ALA A 15 -1.75 24.06 -0.80
C ALA A 15 -2.53 22.98 0.00
N THR A 16 -3.41 22.22 -0.66
CA THR A 16 -4.22 21.16 -0.03
C THR A 16 -3.37 19.92 0.26
N ALA A 17 -2.48 19.53 -0.67
CA ALA A 17 -1.55 18.42 -0.47
C ALA A 17 -0.51 18.70 0.64
N VAL A 18 -0.07 19.95 0.77
CA VAL A 18 0.81 20.41 1.86
C VAL A 18 0.08 20.39 3.21
N ARG A 19 -1.21 20.77 3.25
CA ARG A 19 -2.04 20.67 4.47
C ARG A 19 -2.23 19.22 4.92
N SER A 20 -2.47 18.28 4.01
CA SER A 20 -2.58 16.83 4.32
C SER A 20 -1.26 16.24 4.85
N ARG A 21 -0.11 16.66 4.29
CA ARG A 21 1.23 16.29 4.79
C ARG A 21 1.49 16.80 6.20
N ASN A 22 1.04 18.01 6.54
CA ASN A 22 1.23 18.60 7.88
C ASN A 22 0.28 17.98 8.92
N LEU A 23 -0.98 17.71 8.58
CA LEU A 23 -1.96 17.17 9.53
C LEU A 23 -1.61 15.75 10.02
N ILE A 24 -1.01 14.92 9.17
CA ILE A 24 -0.52 13.59 9.57
C ILE A 24 0.71 13.73 10.47
N ARG A 25 1.66 14.62 10.13
CA ARG A 25 2.88 14.84 10.93
C ARG A 25 2.55 15.37 12.34
N GLU A 26 1.62 16.30 12.45
CA GLU A 26 1.21 16.92 13.72
C GLU A 26 0.42 15.96 14.63
N ASN A 27 -0.49 15.15 14.08
CA ASN A 27 -1.24 14.16 14.86
C ASN A 27 -0.36 13.04 15.43
N TYR A 28 0.76 12.69 14.78
CA TYR A 28 1.71 11.69 15.30
C TYR A 28 2.57 12.21 16.46
N ILE A 29 2.88 13.51 16.50
CA ILE A 29 3.72 14.09 17.56
C ILE A 29 2.92 14.25 18.87
N LEU A 30 1.63 14.57 18.78
CA LEU A 30 0.78 14.85 19.95
C LEU A 30 0.31 13.60 20.71
N ALA A 31 0.35 12.41 20.11
CA ALA A 31 -0.22 11.19 20.69
C ALA A 31 0.80 10.21 21.32
N GLY A 32 2.11 10.53 21.33
CA GLY A 32 3.15 9.58 21.76
C GLY A 32 3.25 8.31 20.89
N LYS A 33 2.53 8.28 19.75
CA LYS A 33 2.45 7.14 18.84
C LYS A 33 3.72 7.12 17.98
N LYS A 34 4.43 5.99 18.00
CA LYS A 34 5.62 5.80 17.15
C LYS A 34 5.20 5.84 15.66
N PRO A 35 6.04 6.37 14.76
CA PRO A 35 5.72 6.39 13.33
C PRO A 35 5.61 4.96 12.77
N GLN A 36 4.89 4.79 11.66
CA GLN A 36 4.87 3.51 10.93
C GLN A 36 6.28 3.13 10.46
N LEU A 37 6.50 1.82 10.34
CA LEU A 37 7.70 1.29 9.70
C LEU A 37 7.66 1.59 8.19
N ILE A 38 8.85 1.69 7.60
CA ILE A 38 9.02 1.97 6.18
C ILE A 38 9.77 0.79 5.57
N MET A 39 9.34 0.37 4.39
CA MET A 39 10.10 -0.57 3.56
C MET A 39 10.30 -0.01 2.16
N ARG A 40 11.42 -0.37 1.55
CA ARG A 40 11.78 -0.01 0.17
C ARG A 40 11.95 -1.26 -0.66
N ARG A 41 11.40 -1.28 -1.88
CA ARG A 41 11.87 -2.16 -2.94
C ARG A 41 12.78 -1.35 -3.85
N PRO A 42 14.09 -1.64 -3.91
CA PRO A 42 15.08 -0.75 -4.52
C PRO A 42 14.92 -0.59 -6.04
N HIS A 43 14.32 -1.57 -6.72
CA HIS A 43 13.96 -1.48 -8.12
C HIS A 43 12.67 -2.24 -8.46
N LEU A 44 11.98 -1.82 -9.51
CA LEU A 44 10.83 -2.52 -10.09
C LEU A 44 11.17 -3.43 -11.27
N ARG A 45 12.46 -3.68 -11.53
CA ARG A 45 12.91 -4.67 -12.51
C ARG A 45 12.67 -6.10 -12.02
N ASP A 46 12.53 -7.03 -12.96
CA ASP A 46 12.46 -8.48 -12.72
C ASP A 46 11.36 -8.89 -11.73
N LEU A 47 10.21 -8.21 -11.80
CA LEU A 47 9.04 -8.56 -11.00
C LEU A 47 8.47 -9.91 -11.48
N PRO A 48 8.24 -10.88 -10.58
CA PRO A 48 7.52 -12.09 -10.91
C PRO A 48 6.12 -11.79 -11.46
N ALA A 49 5.56 -12.70 -12.25
CA ALA A 49 4.17 -12.59 -12.69
C ALA A 49 3.21 -12.57 -11.48
N ALA A 50 2.18 -11.74 -11.57
CA ALA A 50 1.10 -11.74 -10.60
C ALA A 50 0.13 -12.87 -10.94
N GLU A 51 0.15 -13.94 -10.15
CA GLU A 51 -0.70 -15.11 -10.35
C GLU A 51 -1.68 -15.29 -9.19
N VAL A 52 -2.89 -15.68 -9.52
CA VAL A 52 -3.92 -16.09 -8.55
C VAL A 52 -4.28 -17.56 -8.78
N PRO A 53 -4.66 -18.32 -7.73
CA PRO A 53 -5.12 -19.69 -7.88
C PRO A 53 -6.39 -19.78 -8.73
N ALA A 54 -6.71 -20.99 -9.23
CA ALA A 54 -8.02 -21.25 -9.80
C ALA A 54 -9.14 -20.88 -8.81
N GLY A 55 -10.23 -20.34 -9.34
CA GLY A 55 -11.33 -19.81 -8.54
C GLY A 55 -11.19 -18.33 -8.14
N TYR A 56 -10.16 -17.65 -8.68
CA TYR A 56 -9.93 -16.23 -8.44
C TYR A 56 -9.64 -15.49 -9.74
N VAL A 57 -10.04 -14.22 -9.77
CA VAL A 57 -9.81 -13.31 -10.90
C VAL A 57 -9.10 -12.06 -10.41
N LEU A 58 -7.97 -11.74 -11.03
CA LEU A 58 -7.23 -10.49 -10.82
C LEU A 58 -7.67 -9.45 -11.85
N ARG A 59 -8.07 -8.26 -11.40
CA ARG A 59 -8.39 -7.11 -12.27
C ARG A 59 -8.16 -5.79 -11.56
N HIS A 60 -8.18 -4.69 -12.32
CA HIS A 60 -8.23 -3.36 -11.71
C HIS A 60 -9.67 -2.99 -11.28
N PHE A 61 -9.76 -1.99 -10.42
CA PHE A 61 -11.00 -1.38 -9.95
C PHE A 61 -11.83 -0.80 -11.10
N ARG A 62 -13.16 -0.87 -10.98
CA ARG A 62 -14.11 -0.30 -11.92
C ARG A 62 -15.16 0.49 -11.14
N PRO A 63 -15.72 1.59 -11.70
CA PRO A 63 -16.88 2.25 -11.10
C PRO A 63 -17.99 1.23 -10.81
N GLY A 64 -18.51 1.23 -9.59
CA GLY A 64 -19.43 0.23 -9.06
C GLY A 64 -18.81 -0.74 -8.05
N ASP A 65 -17.47 -0.83 -7.97
CA ASP A 65 -16.77 -1.69 -7.00
C ASP A 65 -16.66 -1.09 -5.59
N GLU A 66 -17.08 0.17 -5.39
CA GLU A 66 -16.83 0.94 -4.16
C GLU A 66 -17.33 0.22 -2.91
N ALA A 67 -18.56 -0.32 -2.96
CA ALA A 67 -19.17 -1.01 -1.83
C ALA A 67 -18.41 -2.29 -1.47
N GLY A 68 -18.00 -3.08 -2.47
CA GLY A 68 -17.22 -4.30 -2.26
C GLY A 68 -15.81 -4.00 -1.73
N TRP A 69 -15.17 -2.94 -2.24
CA TRP A 69 -13.88 -2.48 -1.72
C TRP A 69 -13.99 -2.02 -0.25
N ASN A 70 -15.02 -1.23 0.09
CA ASN A 70 -15.25 -0.78 1.47
C ASN A 70 -15.43 -1.98 2.41
N GLY A 71 -16.25 -2.95 2.02
CA GLY A 71 -16.47 -4.17 2.79
C GLY A 71 -15.18 -4.96 3.03
N LEU A 72 -14.37 -5.16 1.99
CA LEU A 72 -13.06 -5.80 2.12
C LEU A 72 -12.15 -5.04 3.10
N MET A 73 -12.09 -3.71 2.99
CA MET A 73 -11.20 -2.91 3.81
C MET A 73 -11.61 -2.88 5.27
N ASP A 74 -12.92 -2.95 5.56
CA ASP A 74 -13.38 -3.11 6.93
C ASP A 74 -12.91 -4.44 7.53
N LEU A 75 -13.05 -5.54 6.78
CA LEU A 75 -12.58 -6.86 7.20
C LEU A 75 -11.05 -6.91 7.38
N ALA A 76 -10.29 -6.46 6.38
CA ALA A 76 -8.83 -6.56 6.35
C ALA A 76 -8.13 -5.67 7.40
N PHE A 77 -8.82 -4.65 7.91
CA PHE A 77 -8.30 -3.72 8.92
C PHE A 77 -9.03 -3.82 10.26
N GLU A 78 -9.90 -4.82 10.45
CA GLU A 78 -10.68 -5.05 11.67
C GLU A 78 -11.48 -3.81 12.11
N ARG A 79 -12.06 -3.10 11.14
CA ARG A 79 -12.85 -1.89 11.33
C ARG A 79 -14.33 -2.25 11.54
N GLN A 80 -15.09 -1.31 12.06
CA GLN A 80 -16.54 -1.44 12.09
C GLN A 80 -17.11 -1.35 10.67
N GLN A 81 -18.19 -2.08 10.38
CA GLN A 81 -18.83 -2.06 9.07
C GLN A 81 -19.24 -0.63 8.67
N GLY A 82 -18.89 -0.22 7.46
CA GLY A 82 -19.15 1.11 6.91
C GLY A 82 -18.13 2.17 7.31
N GLN A 83 -17.04 1.81 7.99
CA GLN A 83 -16.01 2.77 8.40
C GLN A 83 -15.06 3.13 7.26
N SER A 84 -14.80 2.17 6.36
CA SER A 84 -14.01 2.38 5.15
C SER A 84 -14.82 3.08 4.07
N ASP A 85 -14.19 4.06 3.43
CA ASP A 85 -14.81 4.86 2.38
C ASP A 85 -13.82 5.06 1.23
N PHE A 86 -14.05 4.38 0.12
CA PHE A 86 -13.26 4.44 -1.10
C PHE A 86 -13.15 5.86 -1.65
N THR A 87 -14.23 6.64 -1.61
CA THR A 87 -14.19 8.01 -2.14
C THR A 87 -13.22 8.84 -1.32
N ARG A 88 -13.32 8.77 0.00
CA ARG A 88 -12.47 9.52 0.92
C ARG A 88 -11.02 9.02 0.95
N GLU A 89 -10.81 7.71 0.93
CA GLU A 89 -9.48 7.08 1.13
C GLU A 89 -8.69 6.88 -0.17
N ILE A 90 -9.37 6.88 -1.32
CA ILE A 90 -8.78 6.64 -2.63
C ILE A 90 -9.20 7.73 -3.62
N ALA A 91 -10.50 7.84 -3.96
CA ALA A 91 -10.91 8.59 -5.16
C ALA A 91 -10.74 10.12 -5.06
N ALA A 92 -10.74 10.68 -3.85
CA ALA A 92 -10.58 12.13 -3.62
C ALA A 92 -9.13 12.62 -3.75
N GLU A 93 -8.16 11.73 -3.84
CA GLU A 93 -6.75 12.03 -3.92
C GLU A 93 -6.31 12.21 -5.38
N ALA A 94 -5.53 13.26 -5.67
CA ALA A 94 -5.04 13.57 -7.03
C ALA A 94 -4.38 12.40 -7.79
N PRO A 95 -3.56 11.52 -7.17
CA PRO A 95 -2.95 10.38 -7.88
C PRO A 95 -3.93 9.23 -8.19
N TYR A 96 -5.21 9.33 -7.86
CA TYR A 96 -6.17 8.27 -8.15
C TYR A 96 -6.33 8.03 -9.66
N ARG A 97 -6.26 6.75 -10.03
CA ARG A 97 -6.72 6.19 -11.31
C ARG A 97 -7.26 4.80 -11.05
N ALA A 98 -8.34 4.41 -11.73
CA ALA A 98 -8.96 3.10 -11.53
C ALA A 98 -7.96 1.94 -11.79
N GLU A 99 -7.10 2.08 -12.79
CA GLU A 99 -6.09 1.10 -13.17
C GLU A 99 -5.02 0.87 -12.09
N ARG A 100 -4.84 1.85 -11.19
CA ARG A 100 -3.88 1.79 -10.09
C ARG A 100 -4.39 1.03 -8.87
N VAL A 101 -5.69 0.78 -8.78
CA VAL A 101 -6.28 -0.01 -7.70
C VAL A 101 -6.51 -1.42 -8.21
N LYS A 102 -5.82 -2.39 -7.63
CA LYS A 102 -5.84 -3.79 -8.03
C LYS A 102 -6.72 -4.59 -7.08
N LEU A 103 -7.50 -5.51 -7.63
CA LEU A 103 -8.49 -6.31 -6.94
C LEU A 103 -8.32 -7.79 -7.30
N VAL A 104 -8.50 -8.66 -6.32
CA VAL A 104 -8.80 -10.07 -6.56
C VAL A 104 -10.24 -10.32 -6.17
N LEU A 105 -10.97 -10.99 -7.06
CA LEU A 105 -12.32 -11.46 -6.84
C LEU A 105 -12.32 -12.99 -6.73
N ASP A 106 -13.23 -13.55 -5.92
CA ASP A 106 -13.55 -14.99 -5.96
C ASP A 106 -14.55 -15.33 -7.08
N ASP A 107 -14.96 -16.60 -7.15
CA ASP A 107 -15.87 -17.12 -8.18
C ASP A 107 -17.28 -16.51 -8.10
N GLU A 108 -17.69 -16.06 -6.92
CA GLU A 108 -18.94 -15.37 -6.67
C GLU A 108 -18.88 -13.87 -7.06
N GLY A 109 -17.69 -13.38 -7.43
CA GLY A 109 -17.45 -11.98 -7.79
C GLY A 109 -17.23 -11.06 -6.59
N THR A 110 -17.03 -11.62 -5.38
CA THR A 110 -16.72 -10.86 -4.16
C THR A 110 -15.29 -10.39 -4.18
N ILE A 111 -15.04 -9.13 -3.83
CA ILE A 111 -13.68 -8.57 -3.73
C ILE A 111 -13.03 -9.08 -2.44
N VAL A 112 -11.96 -9.88 -2.56
CA VAL A 112 -11.30 -10.59 -1.44
C VAL A 112 -9.86 -10.16 -1.19
N ALA A 113 -9.24 -9.40 -2.11
CA ALA A 113 -7.97 -8.73 -1.85
C ALA A 113 -7.84 -7.44 -2.67
N THR A 114 -7.04 -6.50 -2.17
CA THR A 114 -6.74 -5.25 -2.86
C THR A 114 -5.33 -4.75 -2.55
N ALA A 115 -4.75 -4.02 -3.50
CA ALA A 115 -3.57 -3.18 -3.31
C ALA A 115 -3.59 -2.05 -4.33
N SER A 116 -3.02 -0.89 -3.97
CA SER A 116 -2.98 0.29 -4.82
C SER A 116 -1.56 0.72 -5.13
N CYS A 117 -1.31 1.10 -6.38
CA CYS A 117 -0.11 1.79 -6.83
C CYS A 117 -0.31 3.30 -6.67
N TRP A 118 0.37 3.95 -5.74
CA TRP A 118 0.14 5.35 -5.42
C TRP A 118 1.35 6.21 -5.74
N LEU A 119 1.21 7.15 -6.66
CA LEU A 119 2.32 8.05 -7.00
C LEU A 119 2.43 9.15 -5.96
N THR A 120 3.63 9.34 -5.42
CA THR A 120 3.90 10.41 -4.47
C THR A 120 5.35 10.86 -4.53
N GLU A 121 5.56 12.16 -4.43
CA GLU A 121 6.89 12.77 -4.32
C GLU A 121 7.49 12.61 -2.91
N ARG A 122 6.73 12.07 -1.94
CA ARG A 122 7.16 11.95 -0.53
C ARG A 122 8.49 11.21 -0.36
N PHE A 123 8.80 10.31 -1.28
CA PHE A 123 10.02 9.50 -1.25
C PHE A 123 10.91 9.76 -2.48
N GLY A 124 10.85 11.00 -2.99
CA GLY A 124 11.54 11.42 -4.20
C GLY A 124 10.84 10.97 -5.49
N ASP A 125 11.40 11.42 -6.61
CA ASP A 125 10.86 11.15 -7.94
C ASP A 125 10.93 9.66 -8.30
N SER A 126 10.16 9.29 -9.33
CA SER A 126 10.11 7.92 -9.87
C SER A 126 9.88 6.83 -8.81
N THR A 127 9.09 7.16 -7.78
CA THR A 127 8.76 6.25 -6.68
C THR A 127 7.26 6.02 -6.60
N THR A 128 6.86 4.76 -6.66
CA THR A 128 5.49 4.36 -6.30
C THR A 128 5.39 3.98 -4.84
N MET A 129 4.25 4.25 -4.22
CA MET A 129 3.85 3.69 -2.94
C MET A 129 2.95 2.48 -3.16
N LEU A 130 3.31 1.34 -2.57
CA LEU A 130 2.37 0.24 -2.40
C LEU A 130 1.45 0.58 -1.23
N HIS A 131 0.20 0.92 -1.54
CA HIS A 131 -0.75 1.54 -0.61
C HIS A 131 -2.01 0.71 -0.44
N LEU A 132 -2.62 0.80 0.75
CA LEU A 132 -3.89 0.14 1.12
C LEU A 132 -3.98 -1.33 0.66
N VAL A 133 -3.00 -2.12 1.09
CA VAL A 133 -3.00 -3.57 0.86
C VAL A 133 -3.92 -4.24 1.88
N GLY A 134 -4.95 -4.93 1.40
CA GLY A 134 -5.93 -5.65 2.20
C GLY A 134 -6.21 -7.04 1.63
N THR A 135 -6.51 -8.00 2.48
CA THR A 135 -6.97 -9.34 2.10
C THR A 135 -7.97 -9.81 3.13
N ASP A 136 -9.06 -10.42 2.67
CA ASP A 136 -10.04 -11.04 3.53
C ASP A 136 -9.37 -12.15 4.36
N PRO A 137 -9.45 -12.11 5.71
CA PRO A 137 -8.90 -13.16 6.57
C PRO A 137 -9.38 -14.58 6.23
N ALA A 138 -10.61 -14.76 5.75
CA ALA A 138 -11.17 -16.05 5.33
C ALA A 138 -10.47 -16.62 4.08
N HIS A 139 -9.73 -15.78 3.34
CA HIS A 139 -8.95 -16.15 2.16
C HIS A 139 -7.44 -16.20 2.46
N GLY A 140 -7.06 -16.25 3.74
CA GLY A 140 -5.68 -16.38 4.19
C GLY A 140 -4.95 -17.60 3.60
N GLY A 141 -3.61 -17.52 3.52
CA GLY A 141 -2.76 -18.62 3.04
C GLY A 141 -2.74 -18.84 1.52
N LYS A 142 -3.65 -18.23 0.76
CA LYS A 142 -3.76 -18.38 -0.71
C LYS A 142 -2.88 -17.43 -1.52
N ARG A 143 -2.00 -16.69 -0.85
CA ARG A 143 -1.08 -15.69 -1.45
C ARG A 143 -1.76 -14.55 -2.22
N LEU A 144 -3.05 -14.29 -2.01
CA LEU A 144 -3.79 -13.24 -2.72
C LEU A 144 -3.18 -11.84 -2.49
N GLY A 145 -2.79 -11.53 -1.24
CA GLY A 145 -2.06 -10.30 -0.92
C GLY A 145 -0.74 -10.13 -1.68
N THR A 146 -0.05 -11.24 -2.00
CA THR A 146 1.15 -11.22 -2.86
C THR A 146 0.78 -10.89 -4.30
N ALA A 147 -0.30 -11.48 -4.82
CA ALA A 147 -0.76 -11.27 -6.20
C ALA A 147 -1.15 -9.81 -6.45
N VAL A 148 -2.03 -9.23 -5.61
CA VAL A 148 -2.42 -7.81 -5.75
C VAL A 148 -1.23 -6.86 -5.56
N SER A 149 -0.29 -7.20 -4.67
CA SER A 149 0.92 -6.39 -4.48
C SER A 149 1.80 -6.40 -5.73
N LEU A 150 2.05 -7.57 -6.34
CA LEU A 150 2.81 -7.68 -7.57
C LEU A 150 2.16 -6.91 -8.72
N GLU A 151 0.84 -7.02 -8.86
CA GLU A 151 0.09 -6.33 -9.91
C GLU A 151 0.14 -4.80 -9.73
N ALA A 152 0.10 -4.31 -8.49
CA ALA A 152 0.30 -2.89 -8.20
C ALA A 152 1.75 -2.44 -8.51
N LEU A 153 2.75 -3.29 -8.24
CA LEU A 153 4.14 -3.01 -8.59
C LEU A 153 4.38 -3.00 -10.10
N HIS A 154 3.75 -3.92 -10.84
CA HIS A 154 3.77 -3.93 -12.31
C HIS A 154 3.12 -2.68 -12.89
N GLN A 155 2.02 -2.20 -12.30
CA GLN A 155 1.42 -0.92 -12.67
C GLN A 155 2.43 0.23 -12.50
N GLY A 156 3.11 0.30 -11.35
CA GLY A 156 4.14 1.32 -11.11
C GLY A 156 5.28 1.24 -12.12
N ALA A 157 5.76 0.03 -12.42
CA ALA A 157 6.80 -0.19 -13.42
C ALA A 157 6.36 0.28 -14.82
N GLY A 158 5.13 -0.06 -15.22
CA GLY A 158 4.53 0.37 -16.49
C GLY A 158 4.32 1.89 -16.59
N GLU A 159 4.20 2.57 -15.45
CA GLU A 159 4.15 4.03 -15.36
C GLU A 159 5.53 4.69 -15.15
N GLY A 160 6.61 3.95 -15.43
CA GLY A 160 7.97 4.48 -15.41
C GLY A 160 8.56 4.71 -14.02
N GLN A 161 7.95 4.15 -12.97
CA GLN A 161 8.51 4.23 -11.62
C GLN A 161 9.73 3.29 -11.51
N ALA A 162 10.78 3.78 -10.86
CA ALA A 162 12.02 3.05 -10.72
C ALA A 162 11.99 2.10 -9.51
N ARG A 163 11.33 2.52 -8.43
CA ARG A 163 11.33 1.85 -7.12
C ARG A 163 9.96 1.93 -6.43
N ALA A 164 9.82 1.15 -5.37
CA ALA A 164 8.61 1.14 -4.54
C ALA A 164 8.92 1.42 -3.07
N MET A 165 7.99 2.09 -2.40
CA MET A 165 7.99 2.33 -0.96
C MET A 165 6.68 1.85 -0.35
N LEU A 166 6.68 1.52 0.94
CA LEU A 166 5.44 1.28 1.68
C LEU A 166 5.59 1.67 3.15
N LEU A 167 4.44 1.92 3.78
CA LEU A 167 4.31 2.12 5.21
C LEU A 167 3.52 0.97 5.82
N THR A 168 3.90 0.55 7.02
CA THR A 168 3.22 -0.56 7.70
C THR A 168 3.40 -0.51 9.21
N ASP A 169 2.51 -1.20 9.93
CA ASP A 169 2.54 -1.30 11.39
C ASP A 169 3.18 -2.61 11.86
N ASP A 170 3.88 -2.56 13.00
CA ASP A 170 4.68 -3.67 13.54
C ASP A 170 3.90 -4.97 13.71
N PHE A 171 2.62 -4.85 14.08
CA PHE A 171 1.77 -6.00 14.37
C PHE A 171 1.33 -6.76 13.11
N ARG A 172 1.51 -6.19 11.91
CA ARG A 172 1.13 -6.81 10.63
C ARG A 172 2.21 -7.77 10.11
N VAL A 173 2.65 -8.69 10.97
CA VAL A 173 3.77 -9.62 10.70
C VAL A 173 3.55 -10.44 9.42
N ALA A 174 2.30 -10.84 9.13
CA ALA A 174 1.96 -11.56 7.89
C ALA A 174 2.21 -10.71 6.61
N ALA A 175 1.86 -9.42 6.65
CA ALA A 175 2.11 -8.50 5.54
C ALA A 175 3.60 -8.22 5.39
N LEU A 176 4.31 -7.98 6.51
CA LEU A 176 5.76 -7.79 6.54
C LEU A 176 6.51 -8.96 5.90
N LYS A 177 6.12 -10.19 6.23
CA LYS A 177 6.67 -11.41 5.60
C LYS A 177 6.42 -11.45 4.09
N THR A 178 5.26 -10.99 3.64
CA THR A 178 4.96 -10.87 2.20
C THR A 178 5.89 -9.87 1.53
N TYR A 179 6.05 -8.67 2.09
CA TYR A 179 6.90 -7.62 1.51
C TYR A 179 8.37 -8.02 1.48
N LEU A 180 8.90 -8.62 2.54
CA LEU A 180 10.28 -9.09 2.58
C LEU A 180 10.55 -10.20 1.52
N ARG A 181 9.54 -11.02 1.21
CA ARG A 181 9.60 -12.01 0.10
C ARG A 181 9.54 -11.36 -1.27
N LEU A 182 8.79 -10.26 -1.40
CA LEU A 182 8.79 -9.38 -2.57
C LEU A 182 10.04 -8.48 -2.64
N GLN A 183 11.10 -8.84 -1.90
CA GLN A 183 12.38 -8.15 -1.88
C GLN A 183 12.25 -6.66 -1.52
N PHE A 184 11.28 -6.33 -0.67
CA PHE A 184 11.36 -5.10 0.09
C PHE A 184 12.37 -5.29 1.24
N GLU A 185 13.10 -4.22 1.53
CA GLU A 185 14.04 -4.13 2.64
C GLU A 185 13.54 -3.12 3.69
N PRO A 186 13.87 -3.32 4.97
CA PRO A 186 13.62 -2.32 6.01
C PRO A 186 14.27 -0.97 5.70
N VAL A 187 13.63 0.12 6.12
CA VAL A 187 14.22 1.47 6.09
C VAL A 187 14.21 2.06 7.50
N ILE A 188 15.37 2.56 7.94
CA ILE A 188 15.56 3.16 9.26
C ILE A 188 15.47 4.68 9.15
N ALA A 189 14.28 5.26 9.25
CA ALA A 189 14.08 6.72 9.18
C ALA A 189 13.81 7.41 10.53
N HIS A 190 13.63 6.63 11.59
CA HIS A 190 13.34 7.15 12.93
C HIS A 190 14.08 6.35 13.99
N ARG A 191 14.42 7.00 15.13
CA ARG A 191 15.19 6.40 16.23
C ARG A 191 14.60 5.10 16.79
N SER A 192 13.28 4.89 16.63
CA SER A 192 12.61 3.67 17.08
C SER A 192 12.69 2.51 16.09
N HIS A 193 13.05 2.74 14.82
CA HIS A 193 12.92 1.74 13.76
C HIS A 193 13.84 0.55 13.96
N ALA A 194 15.14 0.77 14.21
CA ALA A 194 16.12 -0.32 14.29
C ALA A 194 15.72 -1.40 15.31
N LYS A 195 15.32 -0.99 16.52
CA LYS A 195 14.87 -1.93 17.57
C LYS A 195 13.57 -2.67 17.20
N ARG A 196 12.63 -1.98 16.54
CA ARG A 196 11.34 -2.57 16.12
C ARG A 196 11.54 -3.57 14.98
N TRP A 197 12.33 -3.19 13.97
CA TRP A 197 12.70 -4.07 12.87
C TRP A 197 13.48 -5.28 13.35
N ARG A 198 14.45 -5.13 14.25
CA ARG A 198 15.17 -6.26 14.84
C ARG A 198 14.21 -7.25 15.49
N LYS A 199 13.30 -6.78 16.35
CA LYS A 199 12.29 -7.64 16.99
C LYS A 199 11.43 -8.43 15.98
N ILE A 200 11.00 -7.77 14.90
CA ILE A 200 10.20 -8.41 13.83
C ILE A 200 11.03 -9.41 13.05
N LEU A 201 12.27 -9.05 12.69
CA LEU A 201 13.13 -9.92 11.88
C LEU A 201 13.62 -11.12 12.68
N ASP A 202 13.88 -10.97 13.98
CA ASP A 202 14.21 -12.08 14.88
C ASP A 202 13.06 -13.07 14.97
N SER A 203 11.80 -12.60 15.09
CA SER A 203 10.63 -13.50 15.11
C SER A 203 10.37 -14.22 13.79
N LEU A 204 10.95 -13.72 12.70
CA LEU A 204 10.94 -14.36 11.37
C LEU A 204 12.22 -15.17 11.10
N CYS A 205 13.21 -15.16 12.00
CA CYS A 205 14.56 -15.71 11.82
C CYS A 205 15.32 -15.10 10.62
N TRP A 206 15.08 -13.81 10.31
CA TRP A 206 15.62 -13.10 9.13
C TRP A 206 16.54 -11.92 9.50
N SER A 207 16.91 -11.75 10.77
CA SER A 207 17.68 -10.58 11.22
C SER A 207 19.07 -10.49 10.61
N GLU A 208 19.79 -11.61 10.52
CA GLU A 208 21.14 -11.67 9.93
C GLU A 208 21.17 -11.09 8.50
N ARG A 209 20.16 -11.40 7.68
CA ARG A 209 20.03 -10.89 6.30
C ARG A 209 20.04 -9.36 6.21
N PHE A 210 19.56 -8.67 7.24
CA PHE A 210 19.40 -7.21 7.23
C PHE A 210 20.26 -6.51 8.30
N GLU A 211 21.23 -7.21 8.90
CA GLU A 211 22.04 -6.64 9.97
C GLU A 211 22.73 -5.33 9.55
N HIS A 212 23.26 -5.29 8.32
CA HIS A 212 23.88 -4.10 7.73
C HIS A 212 22.93 -2.89 7.65
N ILE A 213 21.61 -3.11 7.49
CA ILE A 213 20.58 -2.04 7.53
C ILE A 213 20.29 -1.66 8.97
N LEU A 214 20.16 -2.64 9.87
CA LEU A 214 19.82 -2.41 11.27
C LEU A 214 20.91 -1.64 12.03
N SER A 215 22.18 -1.84 11.66
CA SER A 215 23.34 -1.10 12.17
C SER A 215 23.70 0.13 11.35
N GLY A 216 23.03 0.34 10.20
CA GLY A 216 23.30 1.41 9.27
C GLY A 216 22.84 2.79 9.75
N PRO A 217 23.20 3.86 9.00
CA PRO A 217 22.74 5.20 9.30
C PRO A 217 21.22 5.32 9.13
N ARG A 218 20.64 6.31 9.82
CA ARG A 218 19.25 6.67 9.57
C ARG A 218 19.11 7.41 8.25
N GLU A 219 18.13 7.02 7.45
CA GLU A 219 17.77 7.72 6.22
C GLU A 219 16.85 8.92 6.53
N SER A 220 17.01 9.99 5.75
CA SER A 220 16.12 11.15 5.76
C SER A 220 15.43 11.27 4.42
N PHE A 221 14.15 11.64 4.45
CA PHE A 221 13.36 11.97 3.26
C PHE A 221 12.98 13.43 3.43
N GLU A 222 13.63 14.31 2.64
CA GLU A 222 13.36 15.75 2.60
C GLU A 222 12.02 16.05 1.92
#